data_AF-S9V6Z1-F1
#
_entry.id   AF-S9V6Z1-F1
#
_cell.length_a   1.000
_cell.length_b   1.000
_cell.length_c   1.000
_cell.angle_alpha   90.00
_cell.angle_beta   90.00
_cell.angle_gamma   90.00
#
_symmetry.space_group_name_H-M   'P 1'
#
loop_
_entity.id
_entity.type
_entity.pdbx_description
1 polymer ?
#
loop_
_entity_poly.entity_id
_entity_poly.type
_entity_poly.pdbx_seq_one_letter_code
_entity_poly.pdbx_strand_id
1 'polypeptide(L)'
;MGGQRAARHYWRQYYGEADVAIFVVDAADPRRLLEAKEILSHCLEEEKLAGIPLLVFANKQDMIGALTPEMVSEALNLVELRDRRWDIQGCSAKTGEGLDEGLSWIVKQLHH
;
A
#
# COMPACT_ATOMS: atom_id res chain seq x y z
N MET A 1 -5.79 -1.44 -9.76
CA MET A 1 -6.27 -0.30 -10.57
C MET A 1 -5.08 0.46 -11.14
N GLY A 2 -5.20 1.09 -12.32
CA GLY A 2 -4.09 1.85 -12.90
C GLY A 2 -3.72 3.08 -12.07
N GLY A 3 -2.41 3.30 -11.83
CA GLY A 3 -1.87 4.40 -11.02
C GLY A 3 -1.72 5.75 -11.75
N GLN A 4 -1.97 5.79 -13.06
CA GLN A 4 -1.92 7.01 -13.86
C GLN A 4 -3.00 8.00 -13.39
N ARG A 5 -2.68 9.30 -13.30
CA ARG A 5 -3.60 10.34 -12.80
C ARG A 5 -5.00 10.27 -13.42
N ALA A 6 -5.10 10.04 -14.73
CA ALA A 6 -6.38 9.92 -15.44
C ALA A 6 -7.23 8.71 -14.97
N ALA A 7 -6.59 7.61 -14.56
CA ALA A 7 -7.27 6.41 -14.09
C ALA A 7 -7.69 6.49 -12.61
N ARG A 8 -7.13 7.43 -11.83
CA ARG A 8 -7.43 7.58 -10.39
C ARG A 8 -8.89 8.01 -10.13
N HIS A 9 -9.53 8.66 -11.09
CA HIS A 9 -10.93 9.08 -10.97
C HIS A 9 -11.89 7.89 -10.71
N TYR A 10 -11.58 6.71 -11.24
CA TYR A 10 -12.43 5.53 -11.13
C TYR A 10 -12.27 4.79 -9.79
N TRP A 11 -11.26 5.10 -8.98
CA TRP A 11 -10.98 4.33 -7.76
C TRP A 11 -12.14 4.39 -6.76
N ARG A 12 -12.77 5.56 -6.63
CA ARG A 12 -13.92 5.80 -5.73
C ARG A 12 -15.13 4.91 -6.01
N GLN A 13 -15.22 4.33 -7.21
CA GLN A 13 -16.31 3.41 -7.56
C GLN A 13 -16.17 2.06 -6.84
N TYR A 14 -14.96 1.68 -6.43
CA TYR A 14 -14.66 0.37 -5.84
C TYR A 14 -14.50 0.40 -4.31
N TYR A 15 -14.45 1.59 -3.69
CA TYR A 15 -14.19 1.69 -2.25
C TYR A 15 -15.30 1.10 -1.38
N GLY A 16 -16.55 1.09 -1.85
CA GLY A 16 -17.70 0.63 -1.04
C GLY A 16 -17.77 -0.89 -0.85
N GLU A 17 -16.97 -1.66 -1.59
CA GLU A 17 -16.94 -3.13 -1.57
C GLU A 17 -15.60 -3.68 -1.06
N ALA A 18 -14.70 -2.80 -0.60
CA ALA A 18 -13.34 -3.20 -0.24
C ALA A 18 -13.26 -3.66 1.22
N ASP A 19 -12.95 -4.94 1.44
CA ASP A 19 -12.68 -5.47 2.78
C ASP A 19 -11.24 -5.15 3.26
N VAL A 20 -10.31 -4.95 2.32
CA VAL A 20 -8.89 -4.61 2.57
C VAL A 20 -8.38 -3.70 1.46
N ALA A 21 -7.56 -2.71 1.82
CA ALA A 21 -6.83 -1.86 0.88
C ALA A 21 -5.40 -2.37 0.68
N ILE A 22 -4.97 -2.50 -0.59
CA ILE A 22 -3.59 -2.83 -0.94
C ILE A 22 -2.98 -1.65 -1.71
N PHE A 23 -1.88 -1.12 -1.19
CA PHE A 23 -1.17 0.00 -1.81
C PHE A 23 0.25 -0.44 -2.19
N VAL A 24 0.60 -0.34 -3.48
CA VAL A 24 1.89 -0.82 -3.99
C VAL A 24 2.78 0.36 -4.32
N VAL A 25 3.98 0.37 -3.73
CA VAL A 25 4.99 1.42 -3.88
C VAL A 25 6.18 0.86 -4.64
N ASP A 26 6.72 1.67 -5.55
CA ASP A 26 7.98 1.39 -6.23
C ASP A 26 9.14 1.77 -5.31
N ALA A 27 9.69 0.82 -4.55
CA ALA A 27 10.74 1.09 -3.57
C ALA A 27 12.08 1.51 -4.22
N ALA A 28 12.24 1.27 -5.53
CA ALA A 28 13.40 1.69 -6.31
C ALA A 28 13.29 3.12 -6.87
N ASP A 29 12.18 3.85 -6.64
CA ASP A 29 12.03 5.25 -7.06
C ASP A 29 11.68 6.19 -5.89
N PRO A 30 12.65 6.53 -5.02
CA PRO A 30 12.44 7.38 -3.85
C PRO A 30 11.82 8.74 -4.16
N ARG A 31 12.07 9.27 -5.36
CA ARG A 31 11.58 10.59 -5.81
C ARG A 31 10.07 10.69 -5.84
N ARG A 32 9.36 9.56 -5.97
CA ARG A 32 7.90 9.51 -6.01
C ARG A 32 7.26 9.17 -4.68
N LEU A 33 8.04 8.95 -3.61
CA LEU A 33 7.46 8.61 -2.30
C LEU A 33 6.61 9.73 -1.72
N LEU A 34 6.98 10.99 -1.97
CA LEU A 34 6.16 12.12 -1.53
C LEU A 34 4.79 12.11 -2.24
N GLU A 35 4.76 11.91 -3.56
CA GLU A 35 3.49 11.78 -4.29
C GLU A 35 2.70 10.55 -3.80
N ALA A 36 3.38 9.43 -3.54
CA ALA A 36 2.74 8.22 -3.03
C ALA A 36 2.09 8.45 -1.65
N LYS A 37 2.76 9.19 -0.76
CA LYS A 37 2.21 9.60 0.54
C LYS A 37 0.94 10.44 0.37
N GLU A 38 1.00 11.48 -0.45
CA GLU A 38 -0.16 12.36 -0.70
C GLU A 38 -1.36 11.58 -1.26
N ILE A 39 -1.11 10.68 -2.22
CA ILE A 39 -2.17 9.83 -2.79
C ILE A 39 -2.74 8.91 -1.72
N LEU A 40 -1.89 8.26 -0.92
CA LEU A 40 -2.34 7.35 0.12
C LEU A 40 -3.19 8.10 1.14
N SER A 41 -2.73 9.24 1.65
CA SER A 41 -3.50 10.08 2.59
C SER A 41 -4.86 10.47 2.00
N HIS A 42 -4.89 10.96 0.76
CA HIS A 42 -6.15 11.31 0.08
C HIS A 42 -7.11 10.12 -0.07
N CYS A 43 -6.60 8.91 -0.30
CA CYS A 43 -7.44 7.72 -0.35
C CYS A 43 -7.99 7.37 1.03
N LEU A 44 -7.17 7.43 2.08
CA LEU A 44 -7.57 7.05 3.44
C LEU A 44 -8.54 8.04 4.10
N GLU A 45 -8.61 9.28 3.61
CA GLU A 45 -9.62 10.28 4.02
C GLU A 45 -11.04 9.95 3.53
N GLU A 46 -11.19 9.02 2.58
CA GLU A 46 -12.49 8.64 2.05
C GLU A 46 -13.26 7.80 3.07
N GLU A 47 -14.47 8.24 3.44
CA GLU A 47 -15.32 7.58 4.44
C GLU A 47 -15.56 6.09 4.13
N LYS A 48 -15.65 5.74 2.85
CA LYS A 48 -15.82 4.35 2.39
C LYS A 48 -14.64 3.43 2.73
N LEU A 49 -13.46 4.00 2.99
CA LEU A 49 -12.28 3.27 3.42
C LEU A 49 -12.03 3.41 4.93
N ALA A 50 -12.91 4.04 5.70
CA ALA A 50 -12.72 4.21 7.14
C ALA A 50 -12.56 2.84 7.84
N GLY A 51 -11.51 2.69 8.65
CA GLY A 51 -11.23 1.46 9.42
C GLY A 51 -10.76 0.25 8.60
N ILE A 52 -10.82 0.30 7.26
CA ILE A 52 -10.39 -0.80 6.38
C ILE A 52 -8.88 -1.07 6.57
N PRO A 53 -8.48 -2.33 6.82
CA PRO A 53 -7.06 -2.70 6.94
C PRO A 53 -6.27 -2.32 5.68
N LEU A 54 -5.02 -1.89 5.88
CA LEU A 54 -4.13 -1.47 4.80
C LEU A 54 -2.87 -2.34 4.74
N LEU A 55 -2.64 -3.02 3.62
CA LEU A 55 -1.33 -3.60 3.31
C LEU A 55 -0.57 -2.69 2.34
N VAL A 56 0.66 -2.33 2.68
CA VAL A 56 1.58 -1.66 1.76
C VAL A 56 2.60 -2.67 1.23
N PHE A 57 2.74 -2.77 -0.09
CA PHE A 57 3.85 -3.49 -0.71
C PHE A 57 4.97 -2.53 -1.09
N ALA A 58 6.14 -2.68 -0.46
CA ALA A 58 7.38 -2.05 -0.88
C ALA A 58 8.00 -2.89 -2.01
N ASN A 59 7.50 -2.72 -3.23
CA ASN A 59 7.81 -3.56 -4.38
C ASN A 59 9.17 -3.19 -5.02
N LYS A 60 9.73 -4.13 -5.78
CA LYS A 60 11.04 -4.08 -6.48
C LYS A 60 12.25 -4.22 -5.56
N GLN A 61 12.13 -5.01 -4.51
CA GLN A 61 13.27 -5.36 -3.64
C GLN A 61 14.40 -6.09 -4.40
N ASP A 62 14.14 -6.60 -5.62
CA ASP A 62 15.17 -7.18 -6.50
C ASP A 62 16.11 -6.13 -7.14
N MET A 63 15.78 -4.84 -7.06
CA MET A 63 16.59 -3.77 -7.63
C MET A 63 17.62 -3.23 -6.65
N ILE A 64 18.85 -3.01 -7.13
CA ILE A 64 19.89 -2.32 -6.36
C ILE A 64 19.41 -0.91 -6.03
N GLY A 65 19.51 -0.53 -4.74
CA GLY A 65 19.09 0.78 -4.25
C GLY A 65 17.60 0.88 -3.94
N ALA A 66 16.84 -0.22 -3.98
CA ALA A 66 15.49 -0.27 -3.43
C ALA A 66 15.52 0.05 -1.93
N LEU A 67 14.58 0.89 -1.50
CA LEU A 67 14.39 1.23 -0.10
C LEU A 67 13.82 0.02 0.67
N THR A 68 14.22 -0.13 1.93
CA THR A 68 13.68 -1.18 2.79
C THR A 68 12.21 -0.87 3.15
N PRO A 69 11.42 -1.88 3.53
CA PRO A 69 10.05 -1.69 4.03
C PRO A 69 9.96 -0.63 5.14
N GLU A 70 10.92 -0.59 6.05
CA GLU A 70 10.95 0.37 7.16
C GLU A 70 11.11 1.81 6.66
N MET A 71 12.02 2.03 5.71
CA MET A 71 12.23 3.36 5.12
C MET A 71 11.00 3.83 4.34
N VAL A 72 10.34 2.93 3.62
CA VAL A 72 9.08 3.24 2.91
C VAL A 72 7.97 3.55 3.91
N SER A 73 7.86 2.80 5.01
CA SER A 73 6.89 3.03 6.09
C SER A 73 7.06 4.41 6.71
N GLU A 74 8.30 4.81 7.02
CA GLU A 74 8.63 6.14 7.54
C GLU A 74 8.25 7.24 6.53
N ALA A 75 8.63 7.08 5.26
CA ALA A 75 8.33 8.06 4.23
C ALA A 75 6.82 8.26 4.00
N LEU A 76 6.03 7.18 4.09
CA LEU A 76 4.57 7.23 3.99
C LEU A 76 3.88 7.60 5.30
N ASN A 77 4.63 7.69 6.40
CA ASN A 77 4.15 8.02 7.74
C ASN A 77 3.08 7.04 8.27
N LEU A 78 3.27 5.73 8.02
CA LEU A 78 2.27 4.71 8.37
C LEU A 78 2.06 4.60 9.89
N VAL A 79 3.08 4.89 10.69
CA VAL A 79 3.03 4.85 12.16
C VAL A 79 2.02 5.81 12.78
N GLU A 80 1.63 6.86 12.07
CA GLU A 80 0.61 7.81 12.50
C GLU A 80 -0.82 7.34 12.19
N LEU A 81 -0.99 6.26 11.43
CA LEU A 81 -2.30 5.64 11.22
C LEU A 81 -2.72 4.90 12.49
N ARG A 82 -3.72 5.46 13.18
CA ARG A 82 -4.29 4.91 14.43
C ARG A 82 -5.72 4.39 14.26
N ASP A 83 -6.36 4.71 13.15
CA ASP A 83 -7.77 4.42 12.86
C ASP A 83 -7.99 3.05 12.21
N ARG A 84 -6.92 2.36 11.80
CA ARG A 84 -6.95 1.08 11.10
C ARG A 84 -5.74 0.22 11.43
N ARG A 85 -5.86 -1.08 11.16
CA ARG A 85 -4.71 -1.98 11.13
C ARG A 85 -3.94 -1.77 9.83
N TRP A 86 -2.62 -1.85 9.89
CA TRP A 86 -1.78 -1.79 8.71
C TRP A 86 -0.55 -2.67 8.86
N ASP A 87 0.03 -3.04 7.73
CA ASP A 87 1.33 -3.69 7.65
C ASP A 87 2.07 -3.28 6.37
N ILE A 88 3.38 -3.48 6.35
CA ILE A 88 4.21 -3.26 5.18
C ILE A 88 5.05 -4.50 4.87
N GLN A 89 5.03 -4.93 3.62
CA GLN A 89 5.76 -6.10 3.15
C GLN A 89 6.69 -5.71 2.00
N GLY A 90 7.97 -6.01 2.14
CA GLY A 90 8.92 -5.95 1.04
C GLY A 90 8.62 -7.06 0.05
N CYS A 91 8.56 -6.76 -1.24
CA CYS A 91 8.32 -7.79 -2.25
C CYS A 91 9.02 -7.50 -3.58
N SER A 92 9.08 -8.53 -4.42
CA SER A 92 9.34 -8.38 -5.85
C SER A 92 8.24 -9.07 -6.63
N ALA A 93 7.40 -8.27 -7.29
CA ALA A 93 6.40 -8.79 -8.21
C ALA A 93 7.02 -9.53 -9.42
N LYS A 94 8.33 -9.36 -9.66
CA LYS A 94 9.07 -10.03 -10.74
C LYS A 94 9.50 -11.45 -10.34
N THR A 95 9.98 -11.63 -9.11
CA THR A 95 10.45 -12.95 -8.63
C THR A 95 9.38 -13.71 -7.85
N GLY A 96 8.35 -13.02 -7.35
CA GLY A 96 7.31 -13.56 -6.48
C GLY A 96 7.64 -13.47 -4.99
N GLU A 97 8.87 -13.11 -4.62
CA GLU A 97 9.31 -13.03 -3.23
C GLU A 97 8.51 -11.99 -2.44
N GLY A 98 8.10 -12.33 -1.22
CA GLY A 98 7.36 -11.46 -0.31
C GLY A 98 5.86 -11.33 -0.61
N LEU A 99 5.36 -11.88 -1.72
CA LEU A 99 3.94 -11.78 -2.08
C LEU A 99 3.07 -12.66 -1.19
N ASP A 100 3.48 -13.90 -0.96
CA ASP A 100 2.72 -14.88 -0.18
C ASP A 100 2.60 -14.45 1.28
N GLU A 101 3.64 -13.83 1.85
CA GLU A 101 3.64 -13.28 3.20
C GLU A 101 2.63 -12.14 3.34
N GLY A 102 2.62 -11.20 2.38
CA GLY A 102 1.67 -10.10 2.36
C GLY A 102 0.22 -10.59 2.19
N LEU A 103 0.00 -11.55 1.28
CA LEU A 103 -1.32 -12.16 1.09
C LEU A 103 -1.77 -12.94 2.34
N SER A 104 -0.85 -13.62 3.02
CA SER A 104 -1.13 -14.32 4.27
C SER A 104 -1.56 -13.35 5.37
N TRP A 105 -1.00 -12.14 5.42
CA TRP A 105 -1.46 -11.09 6.33
C TRP A 105 -2.89 -10.65 6.02
N ILE A 106 -3.22 -10.45 4.74
CA ILE A 106 -4.57 -10.07 4.29
C ILE A 106 -5.60 -11.10 4.74
N VAL A 107 -5.34 -12.39 4.48
CA VAL A 107 -6.25 -13.49 4.87
C VAL A 107 -6.52 -13.47 6.37
N LYS A 108 -5.51 -13.18 7.21
CA LYS A 108 -5.67 -13.04 8.66
C LYS A 108 -6.50 -11.82 9.08
N GLN A 109 -6.58 -10.77 8.26
CA GLN A 109 -7.45 -9.62 8.55
C GLN A 109 -8.91 -9.89 8.17
N LEU A 110 -9.15 -10.73 7.16
CA LEU A 110 -10.51 -11.07 6.68
C LEU A 110 -11.22 -12.11 7.56
N HIS A 111 -10.46 -12.97 8.23
CA HIS A 111 -11.01 -13.94 9.17
C HIS A 111 -11.03 -13.31 10.58
N HIS A 112 -12.18 -12.74 10.95
CA HIS A 112 -12.47 -12.36 12.34
C HIS A 112 -12.68 -13.59 13.23
#